data_AF-A0A3B9W971-F1
#
_entry.id   AF-A0A3B9W971-F1
#
_cell.length_a   1.000
_cell.length_b   1.000
_cell.length_c   1.000
_cell.angle_alpha   90.00
_cell.angle_beta   90.00
_cell.angle_gamma   90.00
#
_symmetry.space_group_name_H-M   'P 1'
#
loop_
_entity.id
_entity.type
_entity.pdbx_description
1 polymer ?
#
loop_
_entity_poly.entity_id
_entity_poly.type
_entity_poly.pdbx_seq_one_letter_code
_entity_poly.pdbx_strand_id
1 'polypeptide(L)'
;MLAQTTHTLSVSELNQQASQCLEQQFRVVHVVGEISNLACPSSGHWYFSLKDQHAQVRCAFFKTRHRNTIPMPKNGDEVLVLARVSLYAPRGDYQLIIQQLTPHGEGRWHIAFEQLKTKLDAKGWFRAEHKQPLPKYPKRIGIIASPTSAALQDILNVTRRRFPAIPLIIYPCIVQGEQAADSICQALESAHQRQEVDVLLLARGGGSIEDLWPFNEERVAQAIFNSQLPVVTG
;
A
#
# COMPACT_ATOMS: atom_id res chain seq x y z
N MET A 1 -29.64 39.96 20.04
CA MET A 1 -29.87 39.87 18.57
C MET A 1 -28.92 40.85 17.91
N LEU A 2 -27.78 40.39 17.40
CA LEU A 2 -26.91 41.22 16.57
C LEU A 2 -27.52 41.28 15.17
N ALA A 3 -27.80 42.49 14.68
CA ALA A 3 -28.32 42.73 13.35
C ALA A 3 -27.32 42.21 12.30
N GLN A 4 -27.73 41.23 11.50
CA GLN A 4 -27.00 40.87 10.29
C GLN A 4 -27.29 41.95 9.24
N THR A 5 -26.35 42.88 9.08
CA THR A 5 -26.32 43.81 7.94
C THR A 5 -26.19 42.98 6.67
N THR A 6 -27.27 42.90 5.89
CA THR A 6 -27.29 42.18 4.60
C THR A 6 -26.61 43.03 3.55
N HIS A 7 -25.28 42.98 3.51
CA HIS A 7 -24.51 43.57 2.41
C HIS A 7 -24.80 42.80 1.12
N THR A 8 -25.29 43.51 0.09
CA THR A 8 -25.45 42.93 -1.25
C THR A 8 -24.07 42.85 -1.90
N LEU A 9 -23.66 41.65 -2.29
CA LEU A 9 -22.39 41.39 -2.97
C LEU A 9 -22.64 41.11 -4.45
N SER A 10 -21.76 41.62 -5.32
CA SER A 10 -21.69 41.17 -6.71
C SER A 10 -21.17 39.72 -6.79
N VAL A 11 -21.44 39.04 -7.89
CA VAL A 11 -20.95 37.65 -8.13
C VAL A 11 -19.43 37.57 -8.04
N SER A 12 -18.73 38.60 -8.53
CA SER A 12 -17.26 38.68 -8.46
C SER A 12 -16.77 38.83 -7.02
N GLU A 13 -17.40 39.70 -6.22
CA GLU A 13 -17.06 39.88 -4.81
C GLU A 13 -17.33 38.61 -4.00
N LEU A 14 -18.45 37.93 -4.27
CA LEU A 14 -18.78 36.66 -3.63
C LEU A 14 -17.72 35.58 -3.91
N ASN A 15 -17.35 35.40 -5.18
CA ASN A 15 -16.34 34.41 -5.57
C ASN A 15 -14.96 34.75 -5.00
N GLN A 16 -14.60 36.04 -4.94
CA GLN A 16 -13.35 36.50 -4.36
C GLN A 16 -13.30 36.21 -2.85
N GLN A 17 -14.38 36.53 -2.13
CA GLN A 17 -14.49 36.23 -0.69
C GLN A 17 -14.45 34.72 -0.43
N ALA A 18 -15.17 33.91 -1.22
CA ALA A 18 -15.16 32.45 -1.11
C ALA A 18 -13.76 31.88 -1.35
N SER A 19 -13.04 32.35 -2.38
CA SER A 19 -11.65 31.93 -2.64
C SER A 19 -10.73 32.28 -1.47
N GLN A 20 -10.87 33.49 -0.90
CA GLN A 20 -10.07 33.92 0.26
C GLN A 20 -10.34 33.04 1.48
N CYS A 21 -11.59 32.74 1.79
CA CYS A 21 -11.95 31.85 2.90
C CYS A 21 -11.36 30.45 2.72
N LEU A 22 -11.48 29.89 1.51
CA LEU A 22 -10.94 28.56 1.19
C LEU A 22 -9.41 28.52 1.31
N GLU A 23 -8.72 29.54 0.79
CA GLU A 23 -7.25 29.63 0.85
C GLU A 23 -6.73 29.87 2.27
N GLN A 24 -7.46 30.61 3.09
CA GLN A 24 -7.12 30.83 4.51
C GLN A 24 -7.27 29.55 5.33
N GLN A 25 -8.36 28.81 5.11
CA GLN A 25 -8.66 27.59 5.87
C GLN A 25 -7.80 26.40 5.42
N PHE A 26 -7.60 26.24 4.12
CA PHE A 26 -6.93 25.10 3.52
C PHE A 26 -5.65 25.55 2.81
N ARG A 27 -4.55 25.65 3.57
CA ARG A 27 -3.24 26.06 3.03
C ARG A 27 -2.73 25.09 1.96
N VAL A 28 -2.26 23.93 2.42
CA VAL A 28 -1.77 22.82 1.61
C VAL A 28 -2.40 21.57 2.19
N VAL A 29 -3.03 20.77 1.33
CA VAL A 29 -3.79 19.58 1.71
C VAL A 29 -3.24 18.34 1.00
N HIS A 30 -3.35 17.22 1.68
CA HIS A 30 -3.12 15.89 1.12
C HIS A 30 -4.47 15.26 0.80
N VAL A 31 -4.66 14.84 -0.44
CA VAL A 31 -5.92 14.24 -0.90
C VAL A 31 -5.62 12.94 -1.65
N VAL A 32 -6.35 11.88 -1.30
CA VAL A 32 -6.31 10.60 -2.00
C VAL A 32 -7.53 10.49 -2.89
N GLY A 33 -7.35 9.91 -4.08
CA GLY A 33 -8.47 9.47 -4.90
C GLY A 33 -8.03 8.90 -6.23
N GLU A 34 -9.01 8.46 -7.01
CA GLU A 34 -8.80 7.90 -8.34
C GLU A 34 -8.80 9.01 -9.39
N ILE A 35 -7.86 8.97 -10.33
CA ILE A 35 -7.82 9.87 -11.48
C ILE A 35 -8.90 9.50 -12.48
N SER A 36 -9.67 10.49 -12.91
CA SER A 36 -10.63 10.38 -14.01
C SER A 36 -10.54 11.59 -14.94
N ASN A 37 -11.01 11.43 -16.18
CA ASN A 37 -11.04 12.49 -17.19
C ASN A 37 -9.69 13.21 -17.41
N LEU A 38 -8.58 12.46 -17.36
CA LEU A 38 -7.24 13.00 -17.60
C LEU A 38 -7.12 13.57 -19.02
N ALA A 39 -6.79 14.85 -19.10
CA ALA A 39 -6.52 15.60 -20.31
C ALA A 39 -5.13 16.23 -20.25
N CYS A 40 -4.33 16.00 -21.31
CA CYS A 40 -2.98 16.53 -21.45
C CYS A 40 -2.85 17.34 -22.77
N PRO A 41 -3.35 18.60 -22.81
CA PRO A 41 -3.23 19.45 -23.98
C PRO A 41 -1.78 19.80 -24.34
N SER A 42 -1.57 20.31 -25.55
CA SER A 42 -0.25 20.73 -26.07
C SER A 42 0.44 21.84 -25.26
N SER A 43 -0.30 22.59 -24.45
CA SER A 43 0.24 23.55 -23.46
C SER A 43 1.14 22.87 -22.41
N GLY A 44 0.99 21.56 -22.23
CA GLY A 44 1.73 20.78 -21.24
C GLY A 44 1.24 21.00 -19.82
N HIS A 45 -0.02 21.38 -19.61
CA HIS A 45 -0.69 21.31 -18.31
C HIS A 45 -1.55 20.05 -18.25
N TRP A 46 -1.68 19.42 -17.09
CA TRP A 46 -2.58 18.29 -16.93
C TRP A 46 -3.82 18.74 -16.18
N TYR A 47 -4.98 18.36 -16.70
CA TYR A 47 -6.27 18.56 -16.06
C TYR A 47 -6.91 17.20 -15.86
N PHE A 48 -7.39 16.93 -14.66
CA PHE A 48 -8.08 15.70 -14.34
C PHE A 48 -9.05 15.93 -13.20
N SER A 49 -9.95 14.98 -12.95
CA SER A 49 -10.78 14.95 -11.76
C SER A 49 -10.26 13.88 -10.81
N LEU A 50 -10.12 14.22 -9.53
CA LEU A 50 -9.86 13.27 -8.47
C LEU A 50 -11.22 12.88 -7.86
N LYS A 51 -11.53 11.58 -7.81
CA LYS A 51 -12.81 11.07 -7.29
C LYS A 51 -12.61 10.03 -6.19
N ASP A 52 -13.61 9.92 -5.32
CA ASP A 52 -13.82 8.80 -4.40
C ASP A 52 -15.22 8.19 -4.64
N GLN A 53 -15.74 7.41 -3.68
CA GLN A 53 -17.06 6.78 -3.79
C GLN A 53 -18.24 7.76 -3.74
N HIS A 54 -18.05 8.98 -3.24
CA HIS A 54 -19.12 9.93 -2.90
C HIS A 54 -18.96 11.31 -3.55
N ALA A 55 -17.75 11.69 -3.94
CA ALA A 55 -17.41 13.03 -4.40
C ALA A 55 -16.33 13.02 -5.49
N GLN A 56 -16.24 14.14 -6.20
CA GLN A 56 -15.15 14.41 -7.13
C GLN A 56 -14.76 15.89 -7.09
N VAL A 57 -13.50 16.17 -7.39
CA VAL A 57 -12.96 17.53 -7.46
C VAL A 57 -12.06 17.69 -8.69
N ARG A 58 -12.14 18.85 -9.34
CA ARG A 58 -11.28 19.18 -10.48
C ARG A 58 -9.87 19.53 -10.01
N CYS A 59 -8.89 19.04 -10.74
CA CYS A 59 -7.47 19.20 -10.45
C CYS A 59 -6.76 19.82 -11.66
N ALA A 60 -5.89 20.78 -11.40
CA ALA A 60 -5.00 21.38 -12.38
C ALA A 60 -3.54 21.18 -11.95
N PHE A 61 -2.73 20.59 -12.83
CA PHE A 61 -1.31 20.35 -12.60
C PHE A 61 -0.44 21.03 -13.66
N PHE A 62 0.14 22.16 -13.27
CA PHE A 62 0.89 23.02 -14.19
C PHE A 62 2.25 22.43 -14.61
N LYS A 63 2.65 22.73 -15.86
CA LYS A 63 3.85 22.21 -16.55
C LYS A 63 5.12 22.32 -15.72
N THR A 64 5.30 23.47 -15.09
CA THR A 64 6.49 23.80 -14.30
C THR A 64 6.67 22.85 -13.12
N ARG A 65 5.59 22.23 -12.63
CA ARG A 65 5.58 21.42 -11.42
C ARG A 65 5.65 19.92 -11.67
N HIS A 66 5.19 19.44 -12.84
CA HIS A 66 5.23 18.00 -13.14
C HIS A 66 6.45 17.54 -13.94
N ARG A 67 7.40 18.43 -14.24
CA ARG A 67 8.60 18.13 -15.05
C ARG A 67 9.47 17.00 -14.47
N ASN A 68 9.35 16.75 -13.17
CA ASN A 68 10.08 15.71 -12.43
C ASN A 68 9.18 14.52 -12.02
N THR A 69 7.91 14.50 -12.45
CA THR A 69 6.96 13.46 -12.05
C THR A 69 7.02 12.31 -13.05
N ILE A 70 7.58 11.18 -12.61
CA ILE A 70 7.68 9.95 -13.40
C ILE A 70 7.20 8.79 -12.49
N PRO A 71 6.30 7.90 -12.94
CA PRO A 71 5.68 7.80 -14.28
C PRO A 71 4.44 8.70 -14.49
N MET A 72 4.00 8.84 -15.75
CA MET A 72 2.78 9.58 -16.12
C MET A 72 1.52 8.83 -15.63
N PRO A 73 0.62 9.48 -14.88
CA PRO A 73 -0.60 8.86 -14.41
C PRO A 73 -1.58 8.56 -15.54
N LYS A 74 -2.48 7.61 -15.31
CA LYS A 74 -3.57 7.20 -16.20
C LYS A 74 -4.93 7.33 -15.48
N ASN A 75 -6.00 7.34 -16.27
CA ASN A 75 -7.35 7.20 -15.71
C ASN A 75 -7.46 5.84 -15.01
N GLY A 76 -8.04 5.83 -13.80
CA GLY A 76 -8.10 4.65 -12.94
C GLY A 76 -6.96 4.54 -11.94
N ASP A 77 -5.89 5.33 -12.06
CA ASP A 77 -4.80 5.32 -11.08
C ASP A 77 -5.28 5.98 -9.78
N GLU A 78 -5.10 5.30 -8.67
CA GLU A 78 -5.22 5.90 -7.35
C GLU A 78 -3.96 6.70 -7.03
N VAL A 79 -4.13 7.94 -6.57
CA VAL A 79 -3.03 8.87 -6.32
C VAL A 79 -3.23 9.64 -5.03
N LEU A 80 -2.11 9.96 -4.40
CA LEU A 80 -2.00 10.90 -3.31
C LEU A 80 -1.46 12.20 -3.91
N VAL A 81 -2.23 13.27 -3.78
CA VAL A 81 -1.83 14.59 -4.24
C VAL A 81 -1.59 15.54 -3.08
N LEU A 82 -0.51 16.31 -3.18
CA LEU A 82 -0.29 17.51 -2.39
C LEU A 82 -0.83 18.69 -3.19
N ALA A 83 -1.83 19.39 -2.69
CA ALA A 83 -2.52 20.42 -3.44
C ALA A 83 -2.83 21.66 -2.61
N ARG A 84 -3.05 22.79 -3.28
CA ARG A 84 -3.69 23.98 -2.70
C ARG A 84 -5.13 24.02 -3.14
N VAL A 85 -6.02 24.30 -2.20
CA VAL A 85 -7.42 24.55 -2.49
C VAL A 85 -7.56 25.94 -3.11
N SER A 86 -8.31 26.05 -4.19
CA SER A 86 -8.55 27.31 -4.89
C SER A 86 -9.92 27.29 -5.56
N LEU A 87 -10.38 28.46 -5.98
CA LEU A 87 -11.65 28.64 -6.68
C LEU A 87 -11.38 29.41 -7.98
N TYR A 88 -11.82 28.87 -9.11
CA TYR A 88 -11.66 29.52 -10.40
C TYR A 88 -12.66 30.67 -10.53
N ALA A 89 -12.23 31.86 -10.10
CA ALA A 89 -13.08 33.05 -9.93
C ALA A 89 -14.01 33.37 -11.11
N PRO A 90 -13.62 33.22 -12.39
CA PRO A 90 -14.51 33.48 -13.53
C PRO A 90 -15.73 32.57 -13.61
N ARG A 91 -15.66 31.33 -13.08
CA ARG A 91 -16.79 30.37 -13.12
C ARG A 91 -17.31 29.97 -11.73
N GLY A 92 -16.60 30.31 -10.66
CA GLY A 92 -16.94 29.85 -9.32
C GLY A 92 -16.58 28.39 -9.06
N ASP A 93 -15.81 27.75 -9.94
CA ASP A 93 -15.53 26.32 -9.84
C ASP A 93 -14.49 26.03 -8.75
N TYR A 94 -14.82 25.14 -7.81
CA TYR A 94 -13.89 24.61 -6.82
C TYR A 94 -12.84 23.71 -7.50
N GLN A 95 -11.55 23.94 -7.18
CA GLN A 95 -10.45 23.20 -7.78
C GLN A 95 -9.25 23.00 -6.86
N LEU A 96 -8.48 21.95 -7.13
CA LEU A 96 -7.19 21.68 -6.51
C LEU A 96 -6.06 22.04 -7.47
N ILE A 97 -5.15 22.92 -7.02
CA ILE A 97 -3.90 23.20 -7.73
C ILE A 97 -2.84 22.24 -7.21
N ILE A 98 -2.48 21.26 -8.04
CA ILE A 98 -1.58 20.19 -7.66
C ILE A 98 -0.14 20.71 -7.58
N GLN A 99 0.53 20.39 -6.48
CA GLN A 99 1.94 20.68 -6.24
C GLN A 99 2.80 19.45 -6.48
N GLN A 100 2.36 18.31 -5.95
CA GLN A 100 3.03 17.02 -6.10
C GLN A 100 1.97 15.94 -6.28
N LEU A 101 2.27 14.99 -7.14
CA LEU A 101 1.44 13.82 -7.40
C LEU A 101 2.30 12.59 -7.16
N THR A 102 1.82 11.69 -6.31
CA THR A 102 2.45 10.42 -6.01
C THR A 102 1.44 9.29 -6.22
N PRO A 103 1.82 8.18 -6.88
CA PRO A 103 0.99 6.99 -6.92
C PRO A 103 0.59 6.55 -5.50
N HIS A 104 -0.69 6.23 -5.32
CA HIS A 104 -1.28 5.74 -4.08
C HIS A 104 -2.04 4.44 -4.38
N GLY A 105 -2.25 3.61 -3.36
CA GLY A 105 -2.89 2.31 -3.54
C GLY A 105 -2.00 1.23 -4.18
N GLU A 106 -2.66 0.15 -4.61
CA GLU A 106 -2.07 -1.11 -5.07
C GLU A 106 -0.97 -0.93 -6.14
N GLY A 107 -1.05 0.11 -6.98
CA GLY A 107 -0.07 0.39 -8.03
C GLY A 107 1.34 0.69 -7.51
N ARG A 108 1.48 1.41 -6.39
CA ARG A 108 2.80 1.68 -5.78
C ARG A 108 3.44 0.39 -5.29
N TRP A 109 2.65 -0.44 -4.61
CA TRP A 109 3.09 -1.73 -4.09
C TRP A 109 3.39 -2.71 -5.20
N HIS A 110 2.59 -2.74 -6.26
CA HIS A 110 2.85 -3.56 -7.44
C HIS A 110 4.17 -3.16 -8.12
N ILE A 111 4.42 -1.86 -8.31
CA ILE A 111 5.68 -1.39 -8.88
C ILE A 111 6.86 -1.77 -7.97
N ALA A 112 6.75 -1.53 -6.66
CA ALA A 112 7.78 -1.90 -5.70
C ALA A 112 8.04 -3.42 -5.69
N PHE A 113 6.99 -4.22 -5.84
CA PHE A 113 7.06 -5.67 -5.85
C PHE A 113 7.77 -6.18 -7.11
N GLU A 114 7.40 -5.66 -8.29
CA GLU A 114 8.05 -6.04 -9.55
C GLU A 114 9.53 -5.60 -9.58
N GLN A 115 9.85 -4.42 -9.04
CA GLN A 115 11.23 -3.97 -8.89
C GLN A 115 12.04 -4.90 -7.99
N LEU A 116 11.48 -5.27 -6.83
CA LEU A 116 12.14 -6.18 -5.91
C LEU A 116 12.29 -7.59 -6.51
N LYS A 117 11.24 -8.12 -7.11
CA LYS A 117 11.27 -9.42 -7.80
C LYS A 117 12.35 -9.43 -8.88
N THR A 118 12.43 -8.41 -9.73
CA THR A 118 13.48 -8.29 -10.75
C THR A 118 14.87 -8.26 -10.12
N LYS A 119 15.04 -7.50 -9.02
CA LYS A 119 16.30 -7.43 -8.27
C LYS A 119 16.72 -8.78 -7.71
N LEU A 120 15.79 -9.53 -7.11
CA LEU A 120 16.07 -10.84 -6.51
C LEU A 120 16.27 -11.94 -7.56
N ASP A 121 15.55 -11.87 -8.68
CA ASP A 121 15.73 -12.78 -9.81
C ASP A 121 17.11 -12.60 -10.46
N ALA A 122 17.58 -11.34 -10.59
CA ALA A 122 18.93 -11.05 -11.05
C ALA A 122 20.02 -11.62 -10.11
N LYS A 123 19.75 -11.75 -8.82
CA LYS A 123 20.62 -12.46 -7.85
C LYS A 123 20.52 -13.99 -7.97
N GLY A 124 19.59 -14.51 -8.77
CA GLY A 124 19.36 -15.94 -8.98
C GLY A 124 18.53 -16.61 -7.88
N TRP A 125 17.93 -15.87 -6.93
CA TRP A 125 17.31 -16.45 -5.74
C TRP A 125 16.12 -17.37 -6.05
N PHE A 126 15.49 -17.21 -7.22
CA PHE A 126 14.33 -18.02 -7.63
C PHE A 126 14.69 -19.26 -8.46
N ARG A 127 15.97 -19.48 -8.75
CA ARG A 127 16.41 -20.65 -9.54
C ARG A 127 16.05 -21.95 -8.83
N ALA A 128 15.64 -22.94 -9.61
CA ALA A 128 15.21 -24.24 -9.09
C ALA A 128 16.30 -24.95 -8.27
N GLU A 129 17.58 -24.70 -8.57
CA GLU A 129 18.75 -25.25 -7.85
C GLU A 129 18.83 -24.81 -6.38
N HIS A 130 18.22 -23.68 -6.01
CA HIS A 130 18.17 -23.20 -4.62
C HIS A 130 16.90 -23.64 -3.89
N LYS A 131 15.92 -24.21 -4.58
CA LYS A 131 14.67 -24.64 -3.95
C LYS A 131 14.88 -25.94 -3.18
N GLN A 132 14.49 -25.93 -1.91
CA GLN A 132 14.56 -27.12 -1.07
C GLN A 132 13.38 -28.05 -1.35
N PRO A 133 13.60 -29.38 -1.42
CA PRO A 133 12.51 -30.34 -1.58
C PRO A 133 11.65 -30.38 -0.32
N LEU A 134 10.33 -30.43 -0.50
CA LEU A 134 9.42 -30.63 0.61
C LEU A 134 9.47 -32.08 1.09
N PRO A 135 9.47 -32.32 2.43
CA PRO A 135 9.40 -33.67 2.96
C PRO A 135 8.06 -34.32 2.57
N LYS A 136 8.10 -35.53 2.01
CA LYS A 136 6.89 -36.27 1.64
C LYS A 136 5.99 -36.57 2.84
N TYR A 137 6.60 -36.81 4.00
CA TYR A 137 5.93 -37.15 5.26
C TYR A 137 6.58 -36.36 6.41
N PRO A 138 6.22 -35.09 6.61
CA PRO A 138 6.72 -34.30 7.74
C PRO A 138 6.26 -34.95 9.05
N LYS A 139 7.18 -35.08 9.99
CA LYS A 139 6.91 -35.55 11.35
C LYS A 139 6.45 -34.41 12.25
N ARG A 140 6.90 -33.17 12.02
CA ARG A 140 6.44 -31.95 12.73
C ARG A 140 6.44 -30.75 11.79
N ILE A 141 5.43 -29.89 11.94
CA ILE A 141 5.30 -28.66 11.15
C ILE A 141 5.46 -27.45 12.07
N GLY A 142 6.29 -26.50 11.67
CA GLY A 142 6.38 -25.19 12.30
C GLY A 142 5.45 -24.20 11.63
N ILE A 143 4.78 -23.35 12.40
CA ILE A 143 3.88 -22.31 11.90
C ILE A 143 4.39 -20.96 12.39
N ILE A 144 4.77 -20.10 11.47
CA ILE A 144 5.13 -18.70 11.73
C ILE A 144 3.90 -17.86 11.41
N ALA A 145 3.25 -17.34 12.45
CA ALA A 145 2.02 -16.56 12.34
C ALA A 145 1.79 -15.71 13.59
N SER A 146 0.86 -14.75 13.50
CA SER A 146 0.35 -14.07 14.69
C SER A 146 -0.57 -15.00 15.49
N PRO A 147 -0.43 -15.07 16.84
CA PRO A 147 -1.27 -15.90 17.71
C PRO A 147 -2.77 -15.63 17.60
N THR A 148 -3.15 -14.41 17.23
CA THR A 148 -4.54 -13.96 17.12
C THR A 148 -5.07 -13.95 15.69
N SER A 149 -4.27 -14.42 14.71
CA SER A 149 -4.66 -14.39 13.31
C SER A 149 -5.70 -15.48 12.96
N ALA A 150 -6.64 -15.12 12.07
CA ALA A 150 -7.57 -16.08 11.49
C ALA A 150 -6.83 -17.17 10.69
N ALA A 151 -5.73 -16.81 10.02
CA ALA A 151 -4.90 -17.76 9.28
C ALA A 151 -4.33 -18.89 10.17
N LEU A 152 -3.88 -18.57 11.39
CA LEU A 152 -3.45 -19.59 12.34
C LEU A 152 -4.60 -20.53 12.70
N GLN A 153 -5.78 -19.97 13.00
CA GLN A 153 -6.96 -20.77 13.35
C GLN A 153 -7.38 -21.69 12.20
N ASP A 154 -7.32 -21.21 10.96
CA ASP A 154 -7.63 -22.00 9.77
C ASP A 154 -6.65 -23.16 9.59
N ILE A 155 -5.34 -22.92 9.75
CA ILE A 155 -4.32 -23.97 9.69
C ILE A 155 -4.56 -25.02 10.77
N LEU A 156 -4.83 -24.60 12.01
CA LEU A 156 -5.11 -25.50 13.13
C LEU A 156 -6.37 -26.34 12.86
N ASN A 157 -7.44 -25.71 12.37
CA ASN A 157 -8.71 -26.37 12.05
C ASN A 157 -8.56 -27.39 10.92
N VAL A 158 -7.88 -27.01 9.83
CA VAL A 158 -7.64 -27.90 8.69
C VAL A 158 -6.75 -29.07 9.10
N THR A 159 -5.68 -28.81 9.84
CA THR A 159 -4.75 -29.87 10.31
C THR A 159 -5.46 -30.83 11.24
N ARG A 160 -6.26 -30.33 12.20
CA ARG A 160 -7.03 -31.19 13.11
C ARG A 160 -8.04 -32.07 12.38
N ARG A 161 -8.62 -31.59 11.27
CA ARG A 161 -9.58 -32.36 10.46
C ARG A 161 -8.89 -33.38 9.54
N ARG A 162 -7.78 -33.01 8.91
CA ARG A 162 -7.12 -33.85 7.88
C ARG A 162 -6.03 -34.75 8.43
N PHE A 163 -5.27 -34.30 9.41
CA PHE A 163 -4.14 -35.05 9.99
C PHE A 163 -3.85 -34.66 11.45
N PRO A 164 -4.74 -35.01 12.40
CA PRO A 164 -4.63 -34.55 13.80
C PRO A 164 -3.42 -35.07 14.57
N ALA A 165 -2.75 -36.11 14.07
CA ALA A 165 -1.60 -36.73 14.74
C ALA A 165 -0.29 -35.96 14.53
N ILE A 166 -0.23 -35.01 13.58
CA ILE A 166 0.99 -34.24 13.33
C ILE A 166 1.19 -33.15 14.38
N PRO A 167 2.32 -33.16 15.11
CA PRO A 167 2.66 -32.08 16.03
C PRO A 167 2.88 -30.77 15.28
N LEU A 168 2.28 -29.71 15.81
CA LEU A 168 2.44 -28.34 15.34
C LEU A 168 3.22 -27.53 16.36
N ILE A 169 4.20 -26.77 15.90
CA ILE A 169 4.98 -25.85 16.72
C ILE A 169 4.71 -24.43 16.23
N ILE A 170 4.24 -23.56 17.11
CA ILE A 170 3.94 -22.16 16.76
C ILE A 170 5.15 -21.30 17.11
N TYR A 171 5.64 -20.57 16.12
CA TYR A 171 6.63 -19.50 16.26
C TYR A 171 5.87 -18.17 16.13
N PRO A 172 5.45 -17.58 17.26
CA PRO A 172 4.62 -16.38 17.24
C PRO A 172 5.41 -15.20 16.70
N CYS A 173 4.82 -14.44 15.78
CA CYS A 173 5.40 -13.19 15.27
C CYS A 173 4.34 -12.12 15.03
N ILE A 174 4.77 -10.88 14.98
CA ILE A 174 3.98 -9.76 14.48
C ILE A 174 3.95 -9.85 12.96
N VAL A 175 2.75 -9.80 12.36
CA VAL A 175 2.54 -9.99 10.92
C VAL A 175 2.07 -8.72 10.19
N GLN A 176 1.85 -7.63 10.92
CA GLN A 176 1.39 -6.33 10.40
C GLN A 176 2.11 -5.17 11.10
N GLY A 177 2.23 -4.04 10.42
CA GLY A 177 2.90 -2.85 10.92
C GLY A 177 4.42 -2.86 10.73
N GLU A 178 5.07 -1.77 11.13
CA GLU A 178 6.49 -1.49 10.82
C GLU A 178 7.47 -2.54 11.39
N GLN A 179 7.11 -3.19 12.50
CA GLN A 179 7.97 -4.19 13.16
C GLN A 179 7.77 -5.62 12.63
N ALA A 180 6.83 -5.83 11.71
CA ALA A 180 6.44 -7.17 11.28
C ALA A 180 7.57 -7.90 10.53
N ALA A 181 8.27 -7.23 9.61
CA ALA A 181 9.35 -7.86 8.85
C ALA A 181 10.47 -8.36 9.76
N ASP A 182 10.84 -7.57 10.78
CA ASP A 182 11.85 -7.96 11.77
C ASP A 182 11.36 -9.12 12.65
N SER A 183 10.11 -9.09 13.08
CA SER A 183 9.52 -10.17 13.88
C SER A 183 9.44 -11.49 13.10
N ILE A 184 9.11 -11.44 11.81
CA ILE A 184 9.10 -12.61 10.92
C ILE A 184 10.53 -13.17 10.78
N CYS A 185 11.53 -12.32 10.57
CA CYS A 185 12.93 -12.75 10.48
C CYS A 185 13.41 -13.42 11.76
N GLN A 186 13.08 -12.86 12.92
CA GLN A 186 13.40 -13.45 14.23
C GLN A 186 12.73 -14.81 14.43
N ALA A 187 11.48 -14.97 13.98
CA ALA A 187 10.78 -16.26 14.05
C ALA A 187 11.39 -17.32 13.13
N LEU A 188 11.78 -16.95 11.90
CA LEU A 188 12.52 -17.81 10.99
C LEU A 188 13.87 -18.24 11.58
N GLU A 189 14.61 -17.29 12.17
CA GLU A 189 15.88 -17.56 12.83
C GLU A 189 15.71 -18.49 14.04
N SER A 190 14.68 -18.25 14.86
CA SER A 190 14.37 -19.07 16.03
C SER A 190 14.04 -20.51 15.64
N ALA A 191 13.25 -20.70 14.58
CA ALA A 191 12.95 -22.02 14.05
C ALA A 191 14.22 -22.69 13.50
N HIS A 192 15.05 -21.94 12.80
CA HIS A 192 16.32 -22.41 12.28
C HIS A 192 17.29 -22.84 13.40
N GLN A 193 17.36 -22.12 14.52
CA GLN A 193 18.22 -22.48 15.65
C GLN A 193 17.71 -23.72 16.40
N ARG A 194 16.39 -23.90 16.51
CA ARG A 194 15.80 -24.99 17.28
C ARG A 194 15.78 -26.34 16.56
N GLN A 195 15.78 -26.36 15.21
CA GLN A 195 15.85 -27.59 14.39
C GLN A 195 14.87 -28.70 14.82
N GLU A 196 13.67 -28.32 15.27
CA GLU A 196 12.69 -29.24 15.88
C GLU A 196 11.50 -29.56 14.95
N VAL A 197 11.44 -28.94 13.77
CA VAL A 197 10.42 -29.11 12.73
C VAL A 197 11.05 -29.50 11.40
N ASP A 198 10.29 -30.16 10.53
CA ASP A 198 10.79 -30.60 9.22
C ASP A 198 10.44 -29.61 8.09
N VAL A 199 9.46 -28.75 8.31
CA VAL A 199 8.95 -27.76 7.35
C VAL A 199 8.31 -26.60 8.08
N LEU A 200 8.44 -25.40 7.52
CA LEU A 200 7.84 -24.17 8.03
C LEU A 200 6.69 -23.70 7.14
N LEU A 201 5.57 -23.36 7.76
CA LEU A 201 4.47 -22.62 7.16
C LEU A 201 4.61 -21.15 7.60
N LEU A 202 4.98 -20.27 6.67
CA LEU A 202 4.90 -18.84 6.88
C LEU A 202 3.51 -18.39 6.42
N ALA A 203 2.61 -18.15 7.38
CA ALA A 203 1.23 -17.86 7.10
C ALA A 203 0.99 -16.35 7.12
N ARG A 204 0.68 -15.78 5.95
CA ARG A 204 0.12 -14.43 5.88
C ARG A 204 -1.38 -14.49 6.21
N GLY A 205 -1.89 -13.44 6.85
CA GLY A 205 -3.33 -13.26 7.05
C GLY A 205 -4.03 -12.81 5.78
N GLY A 206 -5.33 -12.52 5.88
CA GLY A 206 -5.98 -11.59 4.96
C GLY A 206 -5.70 -10.14 5.38
N GLY A 207 -5.79 -9.20 4.45
CA GLY A 207 -5.53 -7.79 4.72
C GLY A 207 -5.33 -7.00 3.43
N SER A 208 -5.16 -5.68 3.57
CA SER A 208 -4.75 -4.86 2.43
C SER A 208 -3.32 -5.21 2.01
N ILE A 209 -2.88 -4.74 0.83
CA ILE A 209 -1.51 -4.97 0.38
C ILE A 209 -0.49 -4.30 1.32
N GLU A 210 -0.86 -3.22 2.00
CA GLU A 210 -0.07 -2.58 3.06
C GLU A 210 0.16 -3.53 4.24
N ASP A 211 -0.91 -4.20 4.69
CA ASP A 211 -0.86 -5.15 5.81
C ASP A 211 0.02 -6.37 5.48
N LEU A 212 0.03 -6.78 4.21
CA LEU A 212 0.77 -7.93 3.73
C LEU A 212 2.17 -7.59 3.23
N TRP A 213 2.49 -6.31 3.09
CA TRP A 213 3.79 -5.86 2.58
C TRP A 213 5.00 -6.35 3.39
N PRO A 214 4.95 -6.49 4.72
CA PRO A 214 6.09 -6.98 5.50
C PRO A 214 6.65 -8.33 5.01
N PHE A 215 5.80 -9.20 4.44
CA PHE A 215 6.21 -10.48 3.86
C PHE A 215 7.01 -10.33 2.55
N ASN A 216 6.83 -9.21 1.85
CA ASN A 216 7.53 -8.88 0.62
C ASN A 216 8.83 -8.10 0.87
N GLU A 217 9.21 -7.80 2.12
CA GLU A 217 10.48 -7.10 2.35
C GLU A 217 11.69 -7.97 1.95
N GLU A 218 12.72 -7.32 1.38
CA GLU A 218 13.95 -8.00 0.93
C GLU A 218 14.60 -8.81 2.06
N ARG A 219 14.54 -8.33 3.31
CA ARG A 219 15.08 -9.02 4.49
C ARG A 219 14.36 -10.35 4.77
N VAL A 220 13.05 -10.39 4.59
CA VAL A 220 12.25 -11.62 4.78
C VAL A 220 12.57 -12.60 3.66
N ALA A 221 12.63 -12.13 2.41
CA ALA A 221 13.07 -12.96 1.29
C ALA A 221 14.48 -13.53 1.51
N GLN A 222 15.40 -12.74 2.08
CA GLN A 222 16.75 -13.17 2.41
C GLN A 222 16.77 -14.22 3.52
N ALA A 223 15.97 -14.02 4.57
CA ALA A 223 15.84 -14.98 5.66
C ALA A 223 15.29 -16.33 5.16
N ILE A 224 14.29 -16.30 4.25
CA ILE A 224 13.76 -17.51 3.62
C ILE A 224 14.83 -18.18 2.74
N PHE A 225 15.54 -17.41 1.92
CA PHE A 225 16.59 -17.95 1.04
C PHE A 225 17.71 -18.64 1.83
N ASN A 226 18.07 -18.09 2.99
CA ASN A 226 19.10 -18.64 3.87
C ASN A 226 18.60 -19.75 4.81
N SER A 227 17.28 -19.99 4.88
CA SER A 227 16.71 -21.02 5.75
C SER A 227 17.22 -22.39 5.34
N GLN A 228 17.61 -23.23 6.31
CA GLN A 228 17.89 -24.66 6.05
C GLN A 228 16.64 -25.54 6.15
N LEU A 229 15.54 -24.98 6.64
CA LEU A 229 14.24 -25.62 6.70
C LEU A 229 13.42 -25.20 5.48
N PRO A 230 12.76 -26.14 4.77
CA PRO A 230 11.86 -25.78 3.68
C PRO A 230 10.75 -24.86 4.19
N VAL A 231 10.56 -23.71 3.52
CA VAL A 231 9.52 -22.74 3.85
C VAL A 231 8.44 -22.75 2.79
N VAL A 232 7.18 -22.90 3.21
CA VAL A 232 6.00 -22.74 2.39
C VAL A 232 5.28 -21.47 2.84
N THR A 233 5.01 -20.58 1.90
CA THR A 233 4.27 -19.34 2.15
C THR A 233 2.81 -19.50 1.73
N GLY A 234 1.87 -19.14 2.60
CA GLY A 234 0.44 -18.99 2.26
C GLY A 234 0.13 -17.59 1.78
#